data_AF-A0A0E3PA53-F1
#
_entry.id   AF-A0A0E3PA53-F1
#
_cell.length_a   1.000
_cell.length_b   1.000
_cell.length_c   1.000
_cell.angle_alpha   90.00
_cell.angle_beta   90.00
_cell.angle_gamma   90.00
#
_symmetry.space_group_name_H-M   'P 1'
#
loop_
_entity.id
_entity.type
_entity.pdbx_description
1 polymer ?
#
loop_
_entity_poly.entity_id
_entity_poly.type
_entity_poly.pdbx_seq_one_letter_code
_entity_poly.pdbx_strand_id
1 'polypeptide(L)'
;MIQAPGKTRKKILRKTSIVVLILLIVSITAFPAFGEDDETDFIIPDYGYTVDYYRSYGEPVLQASVIGDPELNRGETATLQIKIVNEGVIEGFQRLNVNQTWVSDSSEELLAVEEMGEEKECTTAKNINAHLVSETEYIEVESATNFQNVEELETGHPSMLQYTIKVDSDTPAGNYVLLLPVSYDYQANVRTATGAVANLGLTDTEYTREYKTKTETLKIPVSIKSEPKLEVAEVKGTLKQGENRVIEVTYTNTRERVAQDAMARIIVMSPLSTEKSIVRLGDIGPGENKTASFEIAATSDATVKNYGIDSEVKYVDEDGETAFSDNMKVHVPLEAAEKKISTTGIAIILIILIAIYQIVNMHRKRNKNDDENASGDENE
;
A
#
# COMPACT_ATOMS: atom_id res chain seq x y z
N MET A 1 -1.78 -43.25 -36.16
CA MET A 1 -2.07 -41.91 -36.76
C MET A 1 -3.45 -41.52 -36.26
N ILE A 2 -3.71 -40.48 -35.47
CA ILE A 2 -3.00 -39.22 -35.20
C ILE A 2 -3.28 -38.75 -33.75
N GLN A 3 -2.24 -38.13 -33.20
CA GLN A 3 -2.07 -37.34 -31.96
C GLN A 3 -3.21 -36.37 -31.57
N ALA A 4 -3.45 -36.26 -30.26
CA ALA A 4 -3.65 -34.98 -29.57
C ALA A 4 -2.29 -34.24 -29.49
N PRO A 5 -2.17 -32.89 -29.47
CA PRO A 5 -2.82 -32.04 -28.46
C PRO A 5 -3.02 -30.55 -28.87
N GLY A 6 -3.43 -29.67 -27.94
CA GLY A 6 -2.86 -28.30 -27.92
C GLY A 6 -3.81 -27.12 -27.70
N LYS A 7 -3.80 -26.61 -26.45
CA LYS A 7 -3.67 -25.19 -26.08
C LYS A 7 -4.33 -24.13 -26.98
N THR A 8 -5.36 -23.44 -26.47
CA THR A 8 -5.25 -22.02 -26.00
C THR A 8 -6.61 -21.47 -25.53
N ARG A 9 -6.96 -21.72 -24.26
CA ARG A 9 -7.70 -20.75 -23.44
C ARG A 9 -6.77 -19.54 -23.20
N LYS A 10 -6.65 -18.64 -24.18
CA LYS A 10 -5.90 -17.38 -24.04
C LYS A 10 -6.20 -16.45 -25.21
N LYS A 11 -7.41 -15.90 -25.25
CA LYS A 11 -7.81 -14.69 -26.00
C LYS A 11 -9.32 -14.55 -25.85
N ILE A 12 -9.73 -13.75 -24.87
CA ILE A 12 -11.02 -13.03 -24.68
C ILE A 12 -11.04 -12.76 -23.17
N LEU A 13 -10.13 -11.90 -22.70
CA LEU A 13 -10.21 -11.21 -21.41
C LEU A 13 -9.17 -10.08 -21.43
N ARG A 14 -9.26 -9.23 -22.45
CA ARG A 14 -8.41 -8.04 -22.60
C ARG A 14 -9.14 -7.05 -23.50
N LYS A 15 -10.32 -6.60 -23.05
CA LYS A 15 -11.08 -5.45 -23.60
C LYS A 15 -12.39 -5.13 -22.85
N THR A 16 -12.43 -5.33 -21.52
CA THR A 16 -13.63 -5.01 -20.72
C THR A 16 -13.25 -4.41 -19.37
N SER A 17 -12.53 -3.28 -19.37
CA SER A 17 -12.38 -2.44 -18.16
C SER A 17 -12.31 -0.94 -18.45
N ILE A 18 -12.54 -0.48 -19.70
CA ILE A 18 -12.43 0.95 -20.07
C ILE A 18 -13.77 1.53 -20.56
N VAL A 19 -14.91 0.95 -20.16
CA VAL A 19 -16.25 1.49 -20.55
C VAL A 19 -17.20 1.69 -19.36
N VAL A 20 -16.78 1.49 -18.11
CA VAL A 20 -17.65 1.73 -16.94
C VAL A 20 -17.49 3.14 -16.35
N LEU A 21 -16.52 3.95 -16.80
CA LEU A 21 -16.23 5.26 -16.18
C LEU A 21 -16.95 6.47 -16.82
N ILE A 22 -17.85 6.28 -17.80
CA ILE A 22 -18.65 7.37 -18.40
C ILE A 22 -20.17 7.22 -18.11
N LEU A 23 -20.59 6.17 -17.40
CA LEU A 23 -22.00 5.94 -17.03
C LEU A 23 -22.30 6.09 -15.54
N LEU A 24 -21.37 6.66 -14.76
CA LEU A 24 -21.58 7.02 -13.35
C LEU A 24 -21.77 8.53 -13.13
N ILE A 25 -21.93 9.31 -14.22
CA ILE A 25 -22.25 10.75 -14.19
C ILE A 25 -23.74 11.00 -14.59
N VAL A 26 -24.54 9.97 -14.86
CA VAL A 26 -25.96 10.13 -15.27
C VAL A 26 -26.95 9.35 -14.39
N SER A 27 -26.58 8.97 -13.16
CA SER A 27 -27.55 8.31 -12.26
C SER A 27 -27.51 8.85 -10.84
N ILE A 28 -27.70 10.16 -10.71
CA ILE A 28 -28.28 10.79 -9.50
C ILE A 28 -29.48 11.63 -9.96
N THR A 29 -30.44 11.01 -10.62
CA THR A 29 -31.84 11.49 -10.69
C THR A 29 -32.77 10.28 -10.69
N ALA A 30 -32.71 9.50 -9.63
CA ALA A 30 -33.75 8.53 -9.29
C ALA A 30 -33.73 8.39 -7.77
N PHE A 31 -34.19 9.43 -7.08
CA PHE A 31 -34.70 9.23 -5.73
C PHE A 31 -35.79 8.16 -5.81
N PRO A 32 -35.77 7.11 -4.97
CA PRO A 32 -36.96 6.33 -4.78
C PRO A 32 -38.03 7.26 -4.22
N ALA A 33 -39.12 7.42 -4.97
CA ALA A 33 -40.38 7.88 -4.43
C ALA A 33 -40.84 6.84 -3.40
N PHE A 34 -40.31 6.93 -2.18
CA PHE A 34 -40.98 6.43 -1.00
C PHE A 34 -42.08 7.43 -0.70
N GLY A 35 -43.31 7.06 -1.07
CA GLY A 35 -44.49 7.76 -0.62
C GLY A 35 -44.63 7.58 0.90
N GLU A 36 -44.37 8.66 1.61
CA GLU A 36 -45.19 9.06 2.75
C GLU A 36 -45.90 10.36 2.32
N ASP A 37 -47.23 10.31 2.34
CA ASP A 37 -48.10 11.46 2.10
C ASP A 37 -47.84 12.52 3.19
N ASP A 38 -47.04 13.53 2.85
CA ASP A 38 -47.12 14.87 3.44
C ASP A 38 -46.81 15.88 2.32
N GLU A 39 -47.78 16.07 1.42
CA GLU A 39 -47.80 17.20 0.49
C GLU A 39 -48.00 18.50 1.29
N THR A 40 -46.91 19.00 1.87
CA THR A 40 -46.74 20.44 2.09
C THR A 40 -45.78 20.92 1.02
N ASP A 41 -46.31 21.27 -0.15
CA ASP A 41 -45.61 22.10 -1.11
C ASP A 41 -45.25 23.41 -0.39
N PHE A 42 -44.01 23.52 0.10
CA PHE A 42 -43.52 24.73 0.75
C PHE A 42 -43.45 25.85 -0.29
N ILE A 43 -44.48 26.70 -0.33
CA ILE A 43 -44.47 27.92 -1.13
C ILE A 43 -43.34 28.80 -0.57
N ILE A 44 -42.27 28.99 -1.33
CA ILE A 44 -41.23 29.97 -1.02
C ILE A 44 -41.75 31.34 -1.49
N PRO A 45 -42.00 32.31 -0.60
CA PRO A 45 -42.55 33.61 -0.99
C PRO A 45 -41.63 34.36 -1.96
N ASP A 46 -42.18 34.74 -3.12
CA ASP A 46 -41.45 35.49 -4.15
C ASP A 46 -41.22 36.97 -3.76
N TYR A 47 -40.51 37.73 -4.59
CA TYR A 47 -40.14 39.15 -4.37
C TYR A 47 -41.31 40.07 -3.97
N GLY A 48 -42.55 39.74 -4.35
CA GLY A 48 -43.74 40.53 -4.02
C GLY A 48 -44.24 40.39 -2.59
N TYR A 49 -43.75 39.37 -1.86
CA TYR A 49 -44.17 39.05 -0.49
C TYR A 49 -43.06 39.26 0.54
N THR A 50 -41.86 39.61 0.08
CA THR A 50 -40.65 39.75 0.89
C THR A 50 -39.95 41.07 0.58
N VAL A 51 -39.29 41.61 1.59
CA VAL A 51 -38.50 42.84 1.52
C VAL A 51 -37.05 42.48 1.80
N ASP A 52 -36.14 43.09 1.07
CA ASP A 52 -34.69 42.93 1.23
C ASP A 52 -34.15 44.26 1.77
N TYR A 53 -33.83 44.30 3.06
CA TYR A 53 -33.31 45.47 3.74
C TYR A 53 -31.79 45.54 3.67
N TYR A 54 -31.09 44.42 3.77
CA TYR A 54 -29.64 44.35 3.79
C TYR A 54 -29.11 43.28 2.86
N ARG A 55 -28.03 43.64 2.16
CA ARG A 55 -27.19 42.67 1.48
C ARG A 55 -25.87 42.52 2.21
N SER A 56 -25.54 41.31 2.64
CA SER A 56 -24.18 40.98 3.08
C SER A 56 -23.27 40.67 1.90
N TYR A 57 -21.98 40.92 2.11
CA TYR A 57 -20.91 40.53 1.21
C TYR A 57 -19.95 39.65 1.99
N GLY A 58 -19.77 38.42 1.53
CA GLY A 58 -18.99 37.39 2.19
C GLY A 58 -19.44 36.03 1.67
N GLU A 59 -18.51 35.08 1.63
CA GLU A 59 -18.80 33.69 1.29
C GLU A 59 -17.91 32.77 2.12
N PRO A 60 -18.29 31.49 2.30
CA PRO A 60 -17.40 30.54 2.93
C PRO A 60 -16.14 30.33 2.08
N VAL A 61 -15.03 30.15 2.76
CA VAL A 61 -13.73 29.82 2.15
C VAL A 61 -13.17 28.62 2.89
N LEU A 62 -13.29 27.44 2.30
CA LEU A 62 -12.87 26.21 2.95
C LEU A 62 -11.39 25.93 2.72
N GLN A 63 -10.69 25.55 3.78
CA GLN A 63 -9.33 25.02 3.72
C GLN A 63 -9.23 23.70 4.47
N ALA A 64 -8.33 22.84 4.03
CA ALA A 64 -8.13 21.53 4.61
C ALA A 64 -6.65 21.18 4.73
N SER A 65 -6.28 20.49 5.82
CA SER A 65 -4.91 20.03 6.06
C SER A 65 -4.90 18.72 6.83
N VAL A 66 -3.90 17.88 6.57
CA VAL A 66 -3.67 16.64 7.34
C VAL A 66 -3.27 16.99 8.78
N ILE A 67 -3.75 16.20 9.73
CA ILE A 67 -3.35 16.27 11.14
C ILE A 67 -2.28 15.21 11.40
N GLY A 68 -1.18 15.63 12.01
CA GLY A 68 -0.06 14.73 12.33
C GLY A 68 0.96 14.66 11.20
N ASP A 69 1.61 13.50 11.08
CA ASP A 69 2.63 13.24 10.06
C ASP A 69 1.96 12.72 8.78
N PRO A 70 2.04 13.45 7.65
CA PRO A 70 1.47 13.02 6.38
C PRO A 70 2.36 12.01 5.61
N GLU A 71 3.44 11.52 6.24
CA GLU A 71 4.35 10.54 5.67
C GLU A 71 3.89 9.10 5.91
N LEU A 72 3.74 8.35 4.81
CA LEU A 72 3.14 7.01 4.78
C LEU A 72 4.16 5.95 4.32
N ASN A 73 3.96 4.72 4.78
CA ASN A 73 4.75 3.55 4.39
C ASN A 73 4.10 2.79 3.23
N ARG A 74 4.92 2.14 2.40
CA ARG A 74 4.43 1.29 1.30
C ARG A 74 3.77 0.03 1.86
N GLY A 75 2.61 -0.35 1.32
CA GLY A 75 1.87 -1.54 1.75
C GLY A 75 1.04 -1.35 3.02
N GLU A 76 1.02 -0.15 3.61
CA GLU A 76 0.27 0.10 4.83
C GLU A 76 -1.19 0.47 4.55
N THR A 77 -2.03 0.26 5.56
CA THR A 77 -3.38 0.83 5.62
C THR A 77 -3.38 1.87 6.74
N ALA A 78 -3.56 3.14 6.36
CA ALA A 78 -3.47 4.28 7.26
C ALA A 78 -4.83 4.97 7.40
N THR A 79 -5.07 5.56 8.57
CA THR A 79 -6.20 6.46 8.80
C THR A 79 -5.72 7.89 8.68
N LEU A 80 -6.12 8.57 7.61
CA LEU A 80 -5.83 9.97 7.36
C LEU A 80 -6.88 10.84 8.06
N GLN A 81 -6.45 11.67 9.02
CA GLN A 81 -7.28 12.67 9.66
C GLN A 81 -7.05 14.03 8.98
N ILE A 82 -8.12 14.62 8.47
CA ILE A 82 -8.07 15.91 7.78
C ILE A 82 -8.87 16.92 8.60
N LYS A 83 -8.22 18.00 9.00
CA LYS A 83 -8.88 19.16 9.59
C LYS A 83 -9.42 20.03 8.48
N ILE A 84 -10.72 20.31 8.47
CA ILE A 84 -11.35 21.29 7.58
C ILE A 84 -11.73 22.53 8.39
N VAL A 85 -11.44 23.72 7.85
CA VAL A 85 -11.74 25.00 8.49
C VAL A 85 -12.37 25.94 7.47
N ASN A 86 -13.32 26.74 7.94
CA ASN A 86 -13.87 27.84 7.17
C ASN A 86 -13.18 29.14 7.58
N GLU A 87 -12.51 29.78 6.63
CA GLU A 87 -11.82 31.07 6.79
C GLU A 87 -12.60 32.22 6.12
N GLY A 88 -13.85 31.98 5.70
CA GLY A 88 -14.70 33.00 5.10
C GLY A 88 -14.92 34.17 6.06
N VAL A 89 -14.87 35.40 5.53
CA VAL A 89 -15.06 36.63 6.30
C VAL A 89 -16.18 37.46 5.70
N ILE A 90 -16.91 38.16 6.56
CA ILE A 90 -17.89 39.15 6.13
C ILE A 90 -17.13 40.41 5.72
N GLU A 91 -17.18 40.74 4.44
CA GLU A 91 -16.54 41.90 3.83
C GLU A 91 -17.32 43.19 4.11
N GLY A 92 -18.64 43.10 4.27
CA GLY A 92 -19.47 44.24 4.64
C GLY A 92 -20.97 43.99 4.50
N PHE A 93 -21.73 45.03 4.81
CA PHE A 93 -23.18 45.07 4.67
C PHE A 93 -23.59 46.33 3.89
N GLN A 94 -24.60 46.20 3.03
CA GLN A 94 -25.20 47.32 2.33
C GLN A 94 -26.67 47.43 2.69
N ARG A 95 -27.06 48.54 3.30
CA ARG A 95 -28.46 48.90 3.50
C ARG A 95 -29.09 49.24 2.15
N LEU A 96 -30.17 48.55 1.81
CA LEU A 96 -30.98 48.82 0.63
C LEU A 96 -32.04 49.87 0.95
N ASN A 97 -32.35 50.71 -0.05
CA ASN A 97 -33.36 51.74 0.11
C ASN A 97 -34.76 51.14 -0.11
N VAL A 98 -35.44 50.87 1.00
CA VAL A 98 -36.80 50.32 1.02
C VAL A 98 -37.70 51.29 1.76
N ASN A 99 -38.95 51.43 1.30
CA ASN A 99 -40.02 52.11 2.02
C ASN A 99 -41.35 51.41 1.73
N GLN A 100 -41.91 50.77 2.74
CA GLN A 100 -43.20 50.09 2.70
C GLN A 100 -44.32 51.06 3.13
N THR A 101 -45.35 51.18 2.28
CA THR A 101 -46.47 52.13 2.44
C THR A 101 -47.19 52.06 3.80
N TRP A 102 -47.18 50.93 4.48
CA TRP A 102 -47.96 50.67 5.70
C TRP A 102 -47.12 50.30 6.92
N VAL A 103 -45.81 50.51 6.86
CA VAL A 103 -44.88 50.25 7.96
C VAL A 103 -44.26 51.58 8.39
N SER A 104 -44.19 51.83 9.70
CA SER A 104 -43.57 53.07 10.20
C SER A 104 -42.05 53.00 10.06
N ASP A 105 -41.38 54.13 9.83
CA ASP A 105 -39.91 54.20 9.72
C ASP A 105 -39.20 53.53 10.90
N SER A 106 -39.74 53.66 12.12
CA SER A 106 -39.16 53.02 13.33
C SER A 106 -39.30 51.50 13.32
N SER A 107 -40.39 50.97 12.75
CA SER A 107 -40.60 49.52 12.60
C SER A 107 -39.75 48.95 11.47
N GLU A 108 -39.62 49.67 10.36
CA GLU A 108 -38.72 49.27 9.27
C GLU A 108 -37.27 49.19 9.72
N GLU A 109 -36.83 50.13 10.54
CA GLU A 109 -35.47 50.09 11.07
C GLU A 109 -35.22 48.87 11.96
N LEU A 110 -36.23 48.47 12.76
CA LEU A 110 -36.13 47.26 13.57
C LEU A 110 -36.03 46.00 12.69
N LEU A 111 -36.93 45.87 11.70
CA LEU A 111 -36.93 44.73 10.76
C LEU A 111 -35.60 44.64 10.00
N ALA A 112 -35.04 45.79 9.61
CA ALA A 112 -33.76 45.82 8.91
C ALA A 112 -32.59 45.40 9.80
N VAL A 113 -32.57 45.79 11.08
CA VAL A 113 -31.53 45.35 12.03
C VAL A 113 -31.64 43.85 12.29
N GLU A 114 -32.86 43.32 12.36
CA GLU A 114 -33.12 41.89 12.51
C GLU A 114 -32.65 41.10 11.26
N GLU A 115 -33.02 41.54 10.05
CA GLU A 115 -32.55 40.94 8.79
C GLU A 115 -31.02 41.01 8.66
N MET A 116 -30.38 42.12 9.04
CA MET A 116 -28.92 42.23 9.10
C MET A 116 -28.29 41.19 10.03
N GLY A 117 -29.00 40.79 11.09
CA GLY A 117 -28.60 39.72 12.00
C GLY A 117 -28.54 38.37 11.27
N GLU A 118 -29.58 38.05 10.51
CA GLU A 118 -29.69 36.82 9.71
C GLU A 118 -28.70 36.78 8.55
N GLU A 119 -28.43 37.94 7.93
CA GLU A 119 -27.45 38.11 6.85
C GLU A 119 -26.01 37.73 7.27
N LYS A 120 -25.71 37.67 8.57
CA LYS A 120 -24.38 37.25 9.07
C LYS A 120 -24.06 35.78 8.79
N GLU A 121 -25.05 34.95 8.48
CA GLU A 121 -24.81 33.53 8.15
C GLU A 121 -24.22 33.32 6.74
N CYS A 122 -24.00 34.39 5.96
CA CYS A 122 -23.51 34.27 4.57
C CYS A 122 -22.13 33.62 4.43
N THR A 123 -21.30 33.65 5.49
CA THR A 123 -20.00 32.97 5.50
C THR A 123 -20.08 31.54 6.02
N THR A 124 -21.21 31.08 6.57
CA THR A 124 -21.35 29.73 7.11
C THR A 124 -21.62 28.73 6.00
N ALA A 125 -20.80 27.67 5.92
CA ALA A 125 -21.03 26.57 5.00
C ALA A 125 -21.92 25.51 5.66
N LYS A 126 -22.95 25.06 4.95
CA LYS A 126 -23.92 24.06 5.39
C LYS A 126 -23.91 22.85 4.46
N ASN A 127 -24.27 21.68 4.99
CA ASN A 127 -24.38 20.42 4.27
C ASN A 127 -23.12 20.07 3.45
N ILE A 128 -21.94 20.24 4.05
CA ILE A 128 -20.67 20.01 3.38
C ILE A 128 -20.51 18.51 3.13
N ASN A 129 -20.46 18.13 1.86
CA ASN A 129 -20.20 16.77 1.42
C ASN A 129 -18.78 16.70 0.87
N ALA A 130 -17.94 15.88 1.50
CA ALA A 130 -16.54 15.74 1.19
C ALA A 130 -16.19 14.28 0.87
N HIS A 131 -15.50 14.05 -0.25
CA HIS A 131 -14.96 12.75 -0.59
C HIS A 131 -13.51 12.85 -1.04
N LEU A 132 -12.68 11.91 -0.63
CA LEU A 132 -11.24 11.93 -0.91
C LEU A 132 -10.94 11.08 -2.14
N VAL A 133 -10.13 11.62 -3.04
CA VAL A 133 -9.81 11.00 -4.33
C VAL A 133 -8.30 11.00 -4.51
N SER A 134 -7.76 9.84 -4.89
CA SER A 134 -6.40 9.72 -5.42
C SER A 134 -6.45 9.75 -6.94
N GLU A 135 -5.57 10.53 -7.57
CA GLU A 135 -5.37 10.50 -9.02
C GLU A 135 -4.46 9.34 -9.48
N THR A 136 -3.88 8.61 -8.52
CA THR A 136 -2.92 7.53 -8.79
C THR A 136 -3.52 6.16 -8.45
N GLU A 137 -3.10 5.12 -9.15
CA GLU A 137 -3.49 3.73 -8.84
C GLU A 137 -2.82 3.18 -7.58
N TYR A 138 -1.80 3.87 -7.05
CA TYR A 138 -0.99 3.43 -5.92
C TYR A 138 -1.63 3.67 -4.56
N ILE A 139 -2.51 4.66 -4.46
CA ILE A 139 -3.20 5.03 -3.23
C ILE A 139 -4.70 4.84 -3.45
N GLU A 140 -5.28 3.88 -2.73
CA GLU A 140 -6.72 3.60 -2.76
C GLU A 140 -7.37 4.21 -1.51
N VAL A 141 -8.51 4.89 -1.68
CA VAL A 141 -9.34 5.37 -0.57
C VAL A 141 -10.48 4.39 -0.35
N GLU A 142 -10.65 3.89 0.88
CA GLU A 142 -11.70 2.91 1.18
C GLU A 142 -13.11 3.53 1.08
N SER A 143 -13.96 2.94 0.24
CA SER A 143 -15.32 3.40 -0.01
C SER A 143 -16.19 3.54 1.26
N ALA A 144 -15.95 2.72 2.29
CA ALA A 144 -16.72 2.76 3.53
C ALA A 144 -16.51 4.06 4.34
N THR A 145 -15.36 4.71 4.17
CA THR A 145 -15.00 5.97 4.87
C THR A 145 -14.94 7.16 3.93
N ASN A 146 -15.11 6.94 2.62
CA ASN A 146 -14.86 7.94 1.61
C ASN A 146 -15.90 9.07 1.58
N PHE A 147 -17.11 8.83 2.07
CA PHE A 147 -18.11 9.89 2.16
C PHE A 147 -18.16 10.44 3.58
N GLN A 148 -17.84 11.72 3.73
CA GLN A 148 -17.93 12.45 4.99
C GLN A 148 -18.88 13.63 4.81
N ASN A 149 -19.74 13.84 5.81
CA ASN A 149 -20.67 14.96 5.84
C ASN A 149 -20.42 15.80 7.09
N VAL A 150 -20.41 17.12 6.91
CA VAL A 150 -20.40 18.10 8.00
C VAL A 150 -21.63 18.97 7.83
N GLU A 151 -22.55 18.90 8.79
CA GLU A 151 -23.84 19.61 8.72
C GLU A 151 -23.65 21.12 8.61
N GLU A 152 -22.73 21.67 9.41
CA GLU A 152 -22.47 23.11 9.46
C GLU A 152 -21.02 23.38 9.85
N LEU A 153 -20.41 24.38 9.22
CA LEU A 153 -19.05 24.83 9.49
C LEU A 153 -19.00 26.37 9.52
N GLU A 154 -19.16 26.90 10.73
CA GLU A 154 -18.98 28.31 11.01
C GLU A 154 -17.52 28.76 10.81
N THR A 155 -17.35 30.04 10.50
CA THR A 155 -16.02 30.65 10.40
C THR A 155 -15.21 30.47 11.69
N GLY A 156 -13.98 29.98 11.56
CA GLY A 156 -13.05 29.80 12.68
C GLY A 156 -13.27 28.56 13.54
N HIS A 157 -14.35 27.80 13.33
CA HIS A 157 -14.63 26.54 14.02
C HIS A 157 -14.27 25.34 13.14
N PRO A 158 -13.17 24.63 13.40
CA PRO A 158 -12.76 23.52 12.55
C PRO A 158 -13.55 22.24 12.82
N SER A 159 -13.68 21.41 11.78
CA SER A 159 -14.21 20.04 11.88
C SER A 159 -13.16 19.03 11.43
N MET A 160 -13.36 17.76 11.80
CA MET A 160 -12.44 16.66 11.51
C MET A 160 -13.09 15.65 10.57
N LEU A 161 -12.39 15.31 9.50
CA LEU A 161 -12.76 14.28 8.54
C LEU A 161 -11.79 13.09 8.67
N GLN A 162 -12.30 11.87 8.55
CA GLN A 162 -11.50 10.66 8.70
C GLN A 162 -11.65 9.75 7.47
N TYR A 163 -10.52 9.41 6.85
CA TYR A 163 -10.46 8.55 5.67
C TYR A 163 -9.50 7.40 5.90
N THR A 164 -9.89 6.18 5.53
CA THR A 164 -8.97 5.05 5.47
C THR A 164 -8.38 4.96 4.07
N ILE A 165 -7.05 4.96 3.99
CA ILE A 165 -6.30 4.85 2.73
C ILE A 165 -5.41 3.60 2.76
N LYS A 166 -5.23 2.99 1.59
CA LYS A 166 -4.33 1.86 1.37
C LYS A 166 -3.26 2.27 0.37
N VAL A 167 -2.01 2.10 0.76
CA VAL A 167 -0.86 2.37 -0.09
C VAL A 167 -0.35 1.04 -0.63
N ASP A 168 -0.18 0.91 -1.94
CA ASP A 168 0.41 -0.30 -2.53
C ASP A 168 1.87 -0.48 -2.06
N SER A 169 2.29 -1.72 -1.85
CA SER A 169 3.67 -2.10 -1.56
C SER A 169 4.69 -1.68 -2.63
N ASP A 170 4.23 -1.53 -3.87
CA ASP A 170 5.05 -1.13 -5.03
C ASP A 170 4.95 0.37 -5.35
N THR A 171 4.22 1.15 -4.53
CA THR A 171 4.07 2.61 -4.69
C THR A 171 5.42 3.30 -4.71
N PRO A 172 5.80 4.08 -5.75
CA PRO A 172 7.04 4.86 -5.75
C PRO A 172 7.14 5.83 -4.56
N ALA A 173 8.35 6.09 -4.07
CA ALA A 173 8.54 7.11 -3.05
C ALA A 173 8.35 8.51 -3.64
N GLY A 174 7.94 9.45 -2.79
CA GLY A 174 7.81 10.86 -3.16
C GLY A 174 6.53 11.50 -2.65
N ASN A 175 6.24 12.69 -3.20
CA ASN A 175 5.11 13.50 -2.79
C ASN A 175 3.91 13.24 -3.70
N TYR A 176 2.76 13.03 -3.08
CA TYR A 176 1.48 12.81 -3.72
C TYR A 176 0.50 13.88 -3.25
N VAL A 177 -0.48 14.19 -4.09
CA VAL A 177 -1.56 15.11 -3.73
C VAL A 177 -2.86 14.36 -3.91
N LEU A 178 -3.56 14.13 -2.80
CA LEU A 178 -4.94 13.66 -2.82
C LEU A 178 -5.86 14.87 -3.02
N LEU A 179 -6.94 14.68 -3.76
CA LEU A 179 -7.94 15.69 -4.02
C LEU A 179 -9.12 15.46 -3.09
N LEU A 180 -9.60 16.52 -2.46
CA LEU A 180 -10.80 16.53 -1.64
C LEU A 180 -11.83 17.45 -2.28
N PRO A 181 -12.59 16.97 -3.29
CA PRO A 181 -13.76 17.69 -3.75
C PRO A 181 -14.77 17.85 -2.61
N VAL A 182 -15.18 19.09 -2.40
CA VAL A 182 -16.19 19.48 -1.41
C VAL A 182 -17.32 20.20 -2.11
N SER A 183 -18.56 19.85 -1.75
CA SER A 183 -19.76 20.56 -2.18
C SER A 183 -20.54 20.98 -0.95
N TYR A 184 -20.94 22.24 -0.89
CA TYR A 184 -21.67 22.81 0.25
C TYR A 184 -22.64 23.88 -0.20
N ASP A 185 -23.62 24.14 0.65
CA ASP A 185 -24.57 25.23 0.48
C ASP A 185 -24.19 26.38 1.41
N TYR A 186 -24.49 27.60 0.99
CA TYR A 186 -24.36 28.77 1.85
C TYR A 186 -25.49 29.74 1.56
N GLN A 187 -25.84 30.55 2.56
CA GLN A 187 -26.88 31.54 2.46
C GLN A 187 -26.39 32.72 1.62
N ALA A 188 -26.93 32.87 0.42
CA ALA A 188 -26.58 33.97 -0.48
C ALA A 188 -27.37 35.24 -0.21
N ASN A 189 -28.57 35.13 0.37
CA ASN A 189 -29.42 36.26 0.76
C ASN A 189 -30.49 35.85 1.76
N VAL A 190 -30.98 36.80 2.55
CA VAL A 190 -32.14 36.71 3.44
C VAL A 190 -33.05 37.89 3.18
N ARG A 191 -34.36 37.64 3.26
CA ARG A 191 -35.36 38.68 3.05
C ARG A 191 -36.46 38.57 4.09
N THR A 192 -36.79 39.67 4.74
CA THR A 192 -37.91 39.74 5.68
C THR A 192 -39.24 39.50 4.96
N ALA A 193 -40.02 38.55 5.47
CA ALA A 193 -41.38 38.32 5.01
C ALA A 193 -42.30 39.49 5.40
N THR A 194 -43.15 39.92 4.49
CA THR A 194 -44.18 40.91 4.76
C THR A 194 -45.44 40.24 5.28
N GLY A 195 -46.34 40.98 5.93
CA GLY A 195 -47.65 40.44 6.32
C GLY A 195 -48.52 39.91 5.17
N ALA A 196 -48.14 40.17 3.91
CA ALA A 196 -48.79 39.60 2.74
C ALA A 196 -48.55 38.09 2.59
N VAL A 197 -47.51 37.50 3.24
CA VAL A 197 -47.27 36.05 3.20
C VAL A 197 -48.43 35.24 3.80
N ALA A 198 -49.19 35.84 4.72
CA ALA A 198 -50.40 35.21 5.27
C ALA A 198 -51.46 34.92 4.20
N ASN A 199 -51.50 35.70 3.10
CA ASN A 199 -52.40 35.44 1.97
C ASN A 199 -52.02 34.18 1.18
N LEU A 200 -50.80 33.67 1.36
CA LEU A 200 -50.33 32.40 0.82
C LEU A 200 -50.60 31.23 1.77
N GLY A 201 -51.27 31.47 2.92
CA GLY A 201 -51.50 30.46 3.95
C GLY A 201 -50.28 30.20 4.85
N LEU A 202 -49.23 31.00 4.72
CA LEU A 202 -47.99 30.90 5.51
C LEU A 202 -48.08 31.86 6.70
N THR A 203 -48.18 31.33 7.92
CA THR A 203 -48.35 32.15 9.13
C THR A 203 -47.10 32.30 9.99
N ASP A 204 -46.09 31.43 9.81
CA ASP A 204 -44.87 31.36 10.63
C ASP A 204 -43.59 31.62 9.82
N THR A 205 -43.70 32.29 8.67
CA THR A 205 -42.54 32.66 7.85
C THR A 205 -42.11 34.08 8.15
N GLU A 206 -41.04 34.23 8.93
CA GLU A 206 -40.42 35.54 9.22
C GLU A 206 -39.40 35.93 8.15
N TYR A 207 -38.69 34.94 7.57
CA TYR A 207 -37.64 35.15 6.58
C TYR A 207 -37.74 34.17 5.42
N THR A 208 -37.35 34.64 4.25
CA THR A 208 -37.05 33.80 3.09
C THR A 208 -35.55 33.81 2.84
N ARG A 209 -34.94 32.63 2.77
CA ARG A 209 -33.49 32.46 2.57
C ARG A 209 -33.22 31.92 1.17
N GLU A 210 -32.29 32.54 0.47
CA GLU A 210 -31.76 32.04 -0.79
C GLU A 210 -30.45 31.31 -0.52
N TYR A 211 -30.38 30.02 -0.87
CA TYR A 211 -29.16 29.23 -0.77
C TYR A 211 -28.52 29.04 -2.14
N LYS A 212 -27.18 29.02 -2.16
CA LYS A 212 -26.39 28.64 -3.34
C LYS A 212 -25.47 27.49 -2.99
N THR A 213 -25.35 26.56 -3.92
CA THR A 213 -24.38 25.47 -3.85
C THR A 213 -23.07 25.90 -4.48
N LYS A 214 -21.96 25.65 -3.79
CA LYS A 214 -20.59 25.85 -4.28
C LYS A 214 -19.84 24.53 -4.22
N THR A 215 -19.03 24.28 -5.25
CA THR A 215 -18.16 23.11 -5.32
C THR A 215 -16.74 23.57 -5.56
N GLU A 216 -15.82 23.07 -4.76
CA GLU A 216 -14.39 23.31 -4.91
C GLU A 216 -13.58 22.06 -4.62
N THR A 217 -12.29 22.06 -4.95
CA THR A 217 -11.42 20.90 -4.72
C THR A 217 -10.19 21.33 -3.94
N LEU A 218 -10.10 20.82 -2.70
CA LEU A 218 -9.00 21.08 -1.80
C LEU A 218 -7.87 20.07 -2.04
N LYS A 219 -6.62 20.49 -1.87
CA LYS A 219 -5.44 19.64 -2.12
C LYS A 219 -4.85 19.17 -0.80
N ILE A 220 -4.70 17.86 -0.65
CA ILE A 220 -4.22 17.21 0.55
C ILE A 220 -2.87 16.55 0.23
N PRO A 221 -1.75 17.21 0.56
CA PRO A 221 -0.42 16.65 0.31
C PRO A 221 -0.13 15.49 1.28
N VAL A 222 0.40 14.39 0.75
CA VAL A 222 0.93 13.24 1.49
C VAL A 222 2.27 12.82 0.89
N SER A 223 3.15 12.20 1.67
CA SER A 223 4.42 11.68 1.17
C SER A 223 4.54 10.19 1.43
N ILE A 224 5.22 9.48 0.53
CA ILE A 224 5.54 8.06 0.70
C ILE A 224 7.03 7.94 1.02
N LYS A 225 7.34 7.25 2.14
CA LYS A 225 8.71 7.06 2.62
C LYS A 225 9.63 6.45 1.56
N SER A 226 10.85 6.94 1.54
CA SER A 226 11.93 6.46 0.68
C SER A 226 12.84 5.52 1.47
N GLU A 227 12.70 4.21 1.25
CA GLU A 227 13.48 3.19 1.96
C GLU A 227 14.19 2.25 0.98
N PRO A 228 15.41 1.80 1.29
CA PRO A 228 16.04 0.74 0.52
C PRO A 228 15.25 -0.56 0.65
N LYS A 229 15.26 -1.39 -0.39
CA LYS A 229 14.73 -2.75 -0.32
C LYS A 229 15.83 -3.70 -0.73
N LEU A 230 16.29 -4.50 0.21
CA LEU A 230 17.40 -5.42 0.00
C LEU A 230 16.87 -6.83 -0.24
N GLU A 231 17.35 -7.46 -1.31
CA GLU A 231 16.97 -8.81 -1.70
C GLU A 231 18.22 -9.64 -2.02
N VAL A 232 18.16 -10.95 -1.79
CA VAL A 232 19.22 -11.89 -2.23
C VAL A 232 19.04 -12.15 -3.72
N ALA A 233 19.98 -11.66 -4.53
CA ALA A 233 19.95 -11.82 -5.98
C ALA A 233 20.65 -13.10 -6.46
N GLU A 234 21.74 -13.50 -5.79
CA GLU A 234 22.51 -14.68 -6.19
C GLU A 234 23.19 -15.34 -4.99
N VAL A 235 23.23 -16.68 -5.00
CA VAL A 235 24.02 -17.47 -4.05
C VAL A 235 24.96 -18.37 -4.85
N LYS A 236 26.28 -18.22 -4.65
CA LYS A 236 27.32 -19.04 -5.28
C LYS A 236 28.04 -19.88 -4.24
N GLY A 237 28.27 -21.13 -4.57
CA GLY A 237 28.95 -22.10 -3.72
C GLY A 237 28.11 -23.35 -3.48
N THR A 238 28.81 -24.44 -3.19
CA THR A 238 28.21 -25.73 -2.88
C THR A 238 28.93 -26.28 -1.68
N LEU A 239 28.18 -26.84 -0.74
CA LEU A 239 28.72 -27.39 0.49
C LEU A 239 28.60 -28.92 0.44
N LYS A 240 29.61 -29.66 0.93
CA LYS A 240 29.51 -31.12 1.09
C LYS A 240 29.49 -31.49 2.57
N GLN A 241 28.93 -32.66 2.89
CA GLN A 241 28.99 -33.21 4.25
C GLN A 241 30.42 -33.24 4.79
N GLY A 242 30.63 -32.69 5.99
CA GLY A 242 31.94 -32.65 6.65
C GLY A 242 32.93 -31.64 6.04
N GLU A 243 32.50 -30.82 5.08
CA GLU A 243 33.30 -29.76 4.46
C GLU A 243 33.03 -28.41 5.13
N ASN A 244 34.03 -27.53 5.08
CA ASN A 244 33.90 -26.12 5.37
C ASN A 244 34.23 -25.33 4.09
N ARG A 245 33.30 -24.47 3.66
CA ARG A 245 33.38 -23.79 2.36
C ARG A 245 32.88 -22.36 2.45
N VAL A 246 33.47 -21.48 1.65
CA VAL A 246 32.95 -20.14 1.42
C VAL A 246 31.74 -20.19 0.49
N ILE A 247 30.64 -19.61 0.95
CA ILE A 247 29.41 -19.36 0.20
C ILE A 247 29.30 -17.85 -0.03
N GLU A 248 29.20 -17.44 -1.29
CA GLU A 248 29.04 -16.04 -1.67
C GLU A 248 27.56 -15.72 -1.83
N VAL A 249 27.10 -14.66 -1.17
CA VAL A 249 25.72 -14.18 -1.23
C VAL A 249 25.73 -12.75 -1.76
N THR A 250 25.06 -12.53 -2.89
CA THR A 250 24.93 -11.21 -3.50
C THR A 250 23.58 -10.61 -3.12
N TYR A 251 23.63 -9.43 -2.51
CA TYR A 251 22.48 -8.61 -2.14
C TYR A 251 22.33 -7.48 -3.14
N THR A 252 21.08 -7.19 -3.51
CA THR A 252 20.72 -6.11 -4.43
C THR A 252 19.75 -5.17 -3.73
N ASN A 253 19.96 -3.87 -3.92
CA ASN A 253 18.96 -2.88 -3.54
C ASN A 253 18.01 -2.62 -4.71
N THR A 254 16.75 -3.00 -4.56
CA THR A 254 15.73 -2.92 -5.61
C THR A 254 14.92 -1.61 -5.58
N ARG A 255 15.20 -0.71 -4.64
CA ARG A 255 14.51 0.59 -4.48
C ARG A 255 15.45 1.78 -4.68
N GLU A 256 14.86 2.97 -4.60
CA GLU A 256 15.43 4.25 -5.01
C GLU A 256 16.38 4.85 -3.97
N ARG A 257 16.41 4.30 -2.74
CA ARG A 257 17.22 4.85 -1.66
C ARG A 257 18.46 4.03 -1.38
N VAL A 258 19.61 4.67 -1.15
CA VAL A 258 20.86 4.02 -0.74
C VAL A 258 20.71 3.40 0.66
N ALA A 259 21.10 2.14 0.83
CA ALA A 259 21.32 1.54 2.15
C ALA A 259 22.75 1.87 2.62
N GLN A 260 22.89 2.77 3.59
CA GLN A 260 24.21 3.22 4.05
C GLN A 260 24.80 2.25 5.08
N ASP A 261 26.12 2.13 5.11
CA ASP A 261 26.86 1.35 6.12
C ASP A 261 26.43 -0.12 6.23
N ALA A 262 25.98 -0.73 5.13
CA ALA A 262 25.28 -2.01 5.18
C ALA A 262 26.18 -3.15 5.68
N MET A 263 25.61 -4.00 6.54
CA MET A 263 26.23 -5.22 7.08
C MET A 263 25.28 -6.40 6.93
N ALA A 264 25.68 -7.40 6.16
CA ALA A 264 24.94 -8.64 6.02
C ALA A 264 25.21 -9.56 7.22
N ARG A 265 24.15 -10.12 7.77
CA ARG A 265 24.17 -11.15 8.79
C ARG A 265 23.48 -12.41 8.27
N ILE A 266 24.02 -13.58 8.63
CA ILE A 266 23.37 -14.87 8.44
C ILE A 266 23.11 -15.56 9.78
N ILE A 267 22.00 -16.29 9.87
CA ILE A 267 21.64 -17.10 11.03
C ILE A 267 21.67 -18.55 10.59
N VAL A 268 22.73 -19.24 11.01
CA VAL A 268 23.00 -20.63 10.66
C VAL A 268 22.68 -21.52 11.85
N MET A 269 21.98 -22.63 11.61
CA MET A 269 21.62 -23.62 12.63
C MET A 269 22.15 -25.00 12.25
N SER A 270 22.36 -25.84 13.28
CA SER A 270 22.74 -27.24 13.11
C SER A 270 21.82 -27.95 12.10
N PRO A 271 22.37 -28.74 11.17
CA PRO A 271 23.75 -29.26 11.09
C PRO A 271 24.75 -28.37 10.34
N LEU A 272 24.40 -27.11 10.08
CA LEU A 272 25.32 -26.11 9.55
C LEU A 272 25.88 -25.23 10.68
N SER A 273 27.06 -24.69 10.49
CA SER A 273 27.66 -23.71 11.40
C SER A 273 28.52 -22.69 10.65
N THR A 274 28.78 -21.55 11.30
CA THR A 274 29.70 -20.53 10.79
C THR A 274 30.43 -19.88 11.97
N GLU A 275 31.71 -19.58 11.79
CA GLU A 275 32.48 -18.82 12.78
C GLU A 275 32.23 -17.31 12.68
N LYS A 276 31.90 -16.83 11.48
CA LYS A 276 31.67 -15.41 11.19
C LYS A 276 30.37 -15.24 10.43
N SER A 277 29.33 -14.86 11.17
CA SER A 277 27.99 -14.65 10.65
C SER A 277 27.72 -13.24 10.13
N ILE A 278 28.66 -12.30 10.27
CA ILE A 278 28.48 -10.89 9.89
C ILE A 278 29.59 -10.46 8.94
N VAL A 279 29.21 -9.82 7.83
CA VAL A 279 30.11 -9.28 6.81
C VAL A 279 29.67 -7.86 6.44
N ARG A 280 30.63 -6.94 6.38
CA ARG A 280 30.38 -5.55 5.97
C ARG A 280 30.34 -5.43 4.45
N LEU A 281 29.29 -4.81 3.93
CA LEU A 281 29.07 -4.55 2.51
C LEU A 281 29.38 -3.09 2.12
N GLY A 282 29.29 -2.17 3.08
CA GLY A 282 29.38 -0.73 2.81
C GLY A 282 28.07 -0.21 2.24
N ASP A 283 28.11 0.89 1.48
CA ASP A 283 26.89 1.47 0.93
C ASP A 283 26.39 0.64 -0.27
N ILE A 284 25.07 0.44 -0.35
CA ILE A 284 24.39 -0.24 -1.46
C ILE A 284 23.43 0.74 -2.12
N GLY A 285 23.85 1.32 -3.24
CA GLY A 285 23.03 2.25 -4.01
C GLY A 285 21.85 1.60 -4.73
N PRO A 286 20.93 2.40 -5.28
CA PRO A 286 19.79 1.90 -6.05
C PRO A 286 20.22 1.03 -7.23
N GLY A 287 19.70 -0.19 -7.32
CA GLY A 287 20.07 -1.18 -8.33
C GLY A 287 21.49 -1.77 -8.18
N GLU A 288 22.24 -1.40 -7.14
CA GLU A 288 23.59 -1.89 -6.91
C GLU A 288 23.59 -3.28 -6.27
N ASN A 289 24.59 -4.09 -6.64
CA ASN A 289 24.85 -5.41 -6.07
C ASN A 289 26.10 -5.40 -5.20
N LYS A 290 26.02 -5.95 -3.98
CA LYS A 290 27.19 -6.22 -3.13
C LYS A 290 27.22 -7.68 -2.70
N THR A 291 28.41 -8.28 -2.68
CA THR A 291 28.58 -9.70 -2.34
C THR A 291 29.26 -9.85 -0.98
N ALA A 292 28.64 -10.63 -0.10
CA ALA A 292 29.24 -11.11 1.15
C ALA A 292 29.77 -12.55 0.96
N SER A 293 30.91 -12.85 1.56
CA SER A 293 31.49 -14.19 1.60
C SER A 293 31.38 -14.76 3.00
N PHE A 294 30.59 -15.82 3.17
CA PHE A 294 30.39 -16.51 4.44
C PHE A 294 31.06 -17.87 4.44
N GLU A 295 31.88 -18.15 5.45
CA GLU A 295 32.46 -19.48 5.65
C GLU A 295 31.47 -20.34 6.43
N ILE A 296 30.96 -21.39 5.79
CA ILE A 296 29.91 -22.27 6.31
C ILE A 296 30.43 -23.70 6.32
N ALA A 297 30.32 -24.34 7.48
CA ALA A 297 30.65 -25.74 7.69
C ALA A 297 29.38 -26.59 7.78
N ALA A 298 29.45 -27.81 7.25
CA ALA A 298 28.42 -28.83 7.44
C ALA A 298 28.98 -30.02 8.22
N THR A 299 28.19 -30.57 9.14
CA THR A 299 28.57 -31.83 9.80
C THR A 299 28.59 -32.99 8.80
N SER A 300 29.36 -34.04 9.10
CA SER A 300 29.46 -35.23 8.23
C SER A 300 28.18 -36.05 8.15
N ASP A 301 27.30 -35.92 9.13
CA ASP A 301 25.99 -36.58 9.23
C ASP A 301 24.82 -35.68 8.77
N ALA A 302 25.12 -34.46 8.30
CA ALA A 302 24.13 -33.52 7.81
C ALA A 302 23.30 -34.15 6.67
N THR A 303 21.97 -34.02 6.73
CA THR A 303 21.09 -34.57 5.69
C THR A 303 21.26 -33.81 4.38
N VAL A 304 21.54 -34.52 3.29
CA VAL A 304 21.67 -33.94 1.94
C VAL A 304 20.34 -33.31 1.51
N LYS A 305 20.31 -31.98 1.45
CA LYS A 305 19.18 -31.16 0.99
C LYS A 305 19.62 -29.72 0.72
N ASN A 306 18.72 -28.90 0.20
CA ASN A 306 18.91 -27.46 0.14
C ASN A 306 18.54 -26.83 1.49
N TYR A 307 19.50 -26.20 2.15
CA TYR A 307 19.30 -25.52 3.43
C TYR A 307 18.94 -24.06 3.19
N GLY A 308 17.83 -23.60 3.79
CA GLY A 308 17.49 -22.18 3.84
C GLY A 308 18.13 -21.55 5.07
N ILE A 309 19.08 -20.65 4.86
CA ILE A 309 19.74 -19.86 5.90
C ILE A 309 19.07 -18.50 5.95
N ASP A 310 18.67 -18.06 7.13
CA ASP A 310 18.09 -16.74 7.33
C ASP A 310 19.19 -15.68 7.20
N SER A 311 18.88 -14.59 6.50
CA SER A 311 19.80 -13.49 6.30
C SER A 311 19.08 -12.16 6.43
N GLU A 312 19.76 -11.21 7.06
CA GLU A 312 19.27 -9.86 7.30
C GLU A 312 20.41 -8.90 7.02
N VAL A 313 20.10 -7.73 6.47
CA VAL A 313 21.08 -6.66 6.30
C VAL A 313 20.72 -5.52 7.24
N LYS A 314 21.63 -5.20 8.14
CA LYS A 314 21.60 -3.97 8.95
C LYS A 314 22.13 -2.82 8.10
N TYR A 315 21.48 -1.66 8.15
CA TYR A 315 21.92 -0.44 7.47
C TYR A 315 21.56 0.81 8.30
N VAL A 316 22.04 1.97 7.86
CA VAL A 316 21.67 3.28 8.41
C VAL A 316 20.68 3.96 7.45
N ASP A 317 19.55 4.40 7.99
CA ASP A 317 18.47 5.07 7.23
C ASP A 317 18.74 6.58 7.02
N GLU A 318 17.74 7.32 6.56
CA GLU A 318 17.86 8.76 6.29
C GLU A 318 18.00 9.60 7.56
N ASP A 319 17.41 9.15 8.66
CA ASP A 319 17.43 9.83 9.94
C ASP A 319 18.74 9.58 10.70
N GLY A 320 19.61 8.72 10.14
CA GLY A 320 20.85 8.30 10.77
C GLY A 320 20.64 7.18 11.79
N GLU A 321 19.45 6.57 11.81
CA GLU A 321 19.08 5.50 12.72
C GLU A 321 19.41 4.13 12.13
N THR A 322 19.58 3.14 13.02
CA THR A 322 19.83 1.77 12.58
C THR A 322 18.51 1.11 12.17
N ALA A 323 18.46 0.61 10.94
CA ALA A 323 17.37 -0.16 10.39
C ALA A 323 17.83 -1.56 9.92
N PHE A 324 16.87 -2.45 9.69
CA PHE A 324 17.09 -3.82 9.23
C PHE A 324 16.23 -4.11 8.01
N SER A 325 16.76 -4.89 7.07
CA SER A 325 15.97 -5.40 5.95
C SER A 325 14.92 -6.41 6.45
N ASP A 326 13.95 -6.70 5.59
CA ASP A 326 13.17 -7.93 5.73
C ASP A 326 14.09 -9.16 5.80
N ASN A 327 13.61 -10.22 6.45
CA ASN A 327 14.33 -11.48 6.51
C ASN A 327 14.35 -12.17 5.14
N MET A 328 15.56 -12.42 4.63
CA MET A 328 15.81 -13.07 3.34
C MET A 328 16.26 -14.52 3.53
N LYS A 329 15.98 -15.37 2.53
CA LYS A 329 16.41 -16.78 2.54
C LYS A 329 17.59 -16.98 1.58
N VAL A 330 18.71 -17.43 2.12
CA VAL A 330 19.88 -17.89 1.36
C VAL A 330 19.80 -19.40 1.22
N HIS A 331 19.65 -19.88 0.00
CA HIS A 331 19.53 -21.31 -0.30
C HIS A 331 20.90 -21.91 -0.59
N VAL A 332 21.39 -22.78 0.29
CA VAL A 332 22.68 -23.47 0.16
C VAL A 332 22.46 -24.96 -0.11
N PRO A 333 22.79 -25.46 -1.32
CA PRO A 333 22.72 -26.89 -1.61
C PRO A 333 23.83 -27.63 -0.85
N LEU A 334 23.44 -28.62 -0.05
CA LEU A 334 24.35 -29.57 0.58
C LEU A 334 24.38 -30.88 -0.22
N GLU A 335 25.57 -31.31 -0.62
CA GLU A 335 25.83 -32.56 -1.33
C GLU A 335 26.46 -33.62 -0.42
N ALA A 336 26.36 -34.89 -0.84
CA ALA A 336 27.04 -35.99 -0.16
C ALA A 336 28.56 -35.86 -0.31
N ALA A 337 29.31 -36.23 0.73
CA ALA A 337 30.75 -36.37 0.60
C ALA A 337 31.08 -37.46 -0.44
N GLU A 338 32.04 -37.18 -1.33
CA GLU A 338 32.54 -38.20 -2.26
C GLU A 338 33.22 -39.32 -1.47
N LYS A 339 32.75 -40.56 -1.65
CA LYS A 339 33.42 -41.73 -1.09
C LYS A 339 34.75 -41.93 -1.81
N LYS A 340 35.84 -41.47 -1.20
CA LYS A 340 37.19 -41.83 -1.64
C LYS A 340 37.38 -43.33 -1.41
N ILE A 341 37.28 -44.12 -2.48
CA ILE A 341 37.62 -45.53 -2.41
C ILE A 341 39.13 -45.60 -2.11
N SER A 342 39.50 -46.24 -1.01
CA SER A 342 40.91 -46.38 -0.61
C SER A 342 41.66 -47.11 -1.71
N THR A 343 42.54 -46.40 -2.42
CA THR A 343 43.43 -46.99 -3.44
C THR A 343 44.31 -48.07 -2.84
N THR A 344 44.70 -47.91 -1.58
CA THR A 344 45.39 -48.94 -0.78
C THR A 344 44.51 -50.17 -0.56
N GLY A 345 43.22 -49.99 -0.29
CA GLY A 345 42.25 -51.09 -0.16
C GLY A 345 42.07 -51.86 -1.46
N ILE A 346 41.97 -51.16 -2.59
CA ILE A 346 41.92 -51.76 -3.92
C ILE A 346 43.23 -52.53 -4.21
N ALA A 347 44.39 -51.94 -3.90
CA ALA A 347 45.69 -52.58 -4.10
C ALA A 347 45.85 -53.86 -3.27
N ILE A 348 45.41 -53.86 -2.01
CA ILE A 348 45.43 -55.05 -1.14
C ILE A 348 44.53 -56.15 -1.71
N ILE A 349 43.31 -55.81 -2.15
CA ILE A 349 42.39 -56.78 -2.77
C ILE A 349 43.01 -57.37 -4.04
N LEU A 350 43.67 -56.55 -4.86
CA LEU A 350 44.37 -57.00 -6.07
C LEU A 350 45.54 -57.95 -5.75
N ILE A 351 46.34 -57.66 -4.72
CA ILE A 351 47.43 -58.54 -4.28
C ILE A 351 46.88 -59.89 -3.80
N ILE A 352 45.78 -59.88 -3.03
CA ILE A 352 45.13 -61.11 -2.55
C ILE A 352 44.62 -61.95 -3.72
N LEU A 353 43.98 -61.33 -4.71
CA LEU A 353 43.50 -62.05 -5.91
C LEU A 353 44.64 -62.67 -6.72
N ILE A 354 45.78 -61.98 -6.85
CA ILE A 354 46.97 -62.52 -7.53
C ILE A 354 47.54 -63.70 -6.74
N ALA A 355 47.62 -63.61 -5.41
CA ALA A 355 48.11 -64.70 -4.56
C ALA A 355 47.21 -65.94 -4.65
N ILE A 356 45.88 -65.75 -4.62
CA ILE A 356 44.90 -66.85 -4.77
C ILE A 356 45.03 -67.49 -6.16
N TYR A 357 45.16 -66.69 -7.23
CA TYR A 357 45.37 -67.20 -8.58
C TYR A 357 46.63 -68.06 -8.66
N GLN A 358 47.75 -67.62 -8.08
CA GLN A 358 49.00 -68.39 -8.02
C GLN A 358 48.82 -69.73 -7.30
N ILE A 359 48.12 -69.74 -6.15
CA ILE A 359 47.84 -70.97 -5.37
C ILE A 359 46.97 -71.95 -6.18
N VAL A 360 45.89 -71.47 -6.80
CA VAL A 360 44.98 -72.31 -7.61
C VAL A 360 45.70 -72.84 -8.85
N ASN A 361 46.48 -72.02 -9.54
CA ASN A 361 47.27 -72.44 -10.70
C ASN A 361 48.31 -73.51 -10.32
N MET A 362 48.94 -73.37 -9.16
CA MET A 362 49.88 -74.35 -8.63
C MET A 362 49.18 -75.68 -8.30
N HIS A 363 48.00 -75.65 -7.66
CA HIS A 363 47.19 -76.85 -7.42
C HIS A 363 46.72 -77.52 -8.72
N ARG A 364 46.31 -76.72 -9.72
CA ARG A 364 45.85 -77.23 -11.02
C ARG A 364 46.98 -77.89 -11.82
N LYS A 365 48.21 -77.36 -11.73
CA LYS A 365 49.41 -78.02 -12.27
C LYS A 365 49.76 -79.30 -11.52
N ARG A 366 49.53 -79.35 -10.21
CA ARG A 366 49.83 -80.53 -9.38
C ARG A 366 48.87 -81.69 -9.68
N ASN A 367 47.57 -81.43 -9.75
CA ASN A 367 46.59 -82.46 -10.14
C ASN A 367 46.76 -82.95 -11.58
N LYS A 368 47.28 -82.11 -12.50
CA LYS A 368 47.57 -82.54 -13.87
C LYS A 368 48.76 -83.52 -13.97
N ASN A 369 49.67 -83.48 -12.99
CA ASN A 369 50.81 -84.41 -12.91
C ASN A 369 50.44 -85.72 -12.20
N ASP A 370 49.37 -85.73 -11.40
CA ASP A 370 48.90 -86.96 -10.72
C ASP A 370 48.06 -87.85 -11.66
N ASP A 371 47.36 -87.28 -12.65
CA ASP A 371 46.65 -88.06 -13.69
C ASP A 371 47.61 -88.68 -14.74
N GLU A 372 48.85 -88.18 -14.89
CA GLU A 372 49.89 -88.78 -15.77
C GLU A 372 50.67 -89.92 -15.10
N ASN A 373 50.61 -90.08 -13.76
CA ASN A 373 51.30 -91.15 -13.02
C ASN A 373 50.38 -92.30 -12.57
N ALA A 374 49.08 -92.28 -12.92
CA ALA A 374 48.13 -93.33 -12.55
C ALA A 374 47.81 -94.35 -13.67
N SER A 375 48.47 -94.27 -14.84
CA SER A 375 48.22 -95.18 -15.98
C SER A 375 49.43 -96.02 -16.43
N GLY A 376 50.41 -96.26 -15.56
CA GLY A 376 51.62 -97.02 -15.92
C GLY A 376 52.02 -98.04 -14.85
N ASP A 377 51.35 -99.20 -14.85
CA ASP A 377 51.84 -100.50 -14.35
C ASP A 377 50.86 -101.56 -14.90
N GLU A 378 50.99 -101.97 -16.17
CA GLU A 378 51.77 -103.10 -16.70
C GLU A 378 51.29 -104.49 -16.24
N ASN A 379 50.85 -105.25 -17.27
CA ASN A 379 50.66 -106.68 -17.25
C ASN A 379 52.01 -107.40 -17.14
N GLU A 380 52.10 -108.38 -16.26
CA GLU A 380 52.75 -109.68 -16.52
C GLU A 380 52.06 -110.78 -15.70
#